data_AF-W1YSE9-F1
#
_entry.id   AF-W1YSE9-F1
#
_cell.length_a   1.000
_cell.length_b   1.000
_cell.length_c   1.000
_cell.angle_alpha   90.00
_cell.angle_beta   90.00
_cell.angle_gamma   90.00
#
_symmetry.space_group_name_H-M   'P 1'
#
loop_
_entity.id
_entity.type
_entity.pdbx_description
1 polymer ?
#
loop_
_entity_poly.entity_id
_entity_poly.type
_entity_poly.pdbx_seq_one_letter_code
_entity_poly.pdbx_strand_id
1 'polypeptide(L)'
;GARDVSKRNTTNVATFDSPLVGHLGIVQDGVAHYYKASTRRHTKESIFDVHDLTELPRVVILTCYGGMDDMVPMSVVATNPDGLILTG
;
A
#
# COMPACT_ATOMS: atom_id res chain seq x y z
N GLY A 1 7.95 -9.12 1.28
CA GLY A 1 7.33 -8.89 2.62
C GLY A 1 6.09 -8.03 2.44
N ALA A 2 5.24 -7.87 3.47
CA ALA A 2 3.92 -7.23 3.34
C ALA A 2 3.93 -5.81 2.71
N ARG A 3 5.02 -5.06 2.89
CA ARG A 3 5.20 -3.73 2.30
C ARG A 3 5.14 -3.70 0.76
N ASP A 4 5.66 -4.73 0.10
CA ASP A 4 5.88 -4.73 -1.36
C ASP A 4 4.82 -5.54 -2.13
N VAL A 5 4.06 -6.39 -1.43
CA VAL A 5 3.09 -7.27 -2.10
C VAL A 5 1.90 -6.46 -2.63
N SER A 6 1.52 -6.68 -3.89
CA SER A 6 0.39 -6.03 -4.54
C SER A 6 -0.37 -7.01 -5.44
N LYS A 7 -1.68 -6.78 -5.62
CA LYS A 7 -2.50 -7.50 -6.60
C LYS A 7 -2.22 -6.92 -7.99
N ARG A 8 -1.79 -7.76 -8.93
CA ARG A 8 -1.29 -7.32 -10.25
C ARG A 8 -2.21 -7.67 -11.42
N ASN A 9 -3.11 -8.61 -11.22
CA ASN A 9 -4.04 -9.10 -12.22
C ASN A 9 -5.45 -9.25 -11.64
N THR A 10 -6.47 -8.97 -12.45
CA THR A 10 -7.87 -8.97 -12.02
C THR A 10 -8.45 -10.38 -11.81
N THR A 11 -7.94 -11.40 -12.51
CA THR A 11 -8.52 -12.76 -12.53
C THR A 11 -7.53 -13.90 -12.27
N ASN A 12 -6.24 -13.69 -12.53
CA ASN A 12 -5.21 -14.72 -12.32
C ASN A 12 -5.09 -15.07 -10.83
N VAL A 13 -5.07 -16.37 -10.51
CA VAL A 13 -4.86 -16.86 -9.15
C VAL A 13 -3.47 -16.51 -8.60
N ALA A 14 -2.46 -16.42 -9.46
CA ALA A 14 -1.09 -16.01 -9.11
C ALA A 14 -0.90 -14.47 -9.16
N THR A 15 -1.91 -13.71 -8.76
CA THR A 15 -1.95 -12.24 -8.90
C THR A 15 -1.10 -11.47 -7.88
N PHE A 16 -0.82 -12.06 -6.72
CA PHE A 16 -0.06 -11.39 -5.68
C PHE A 16 1.44 -11.50 -5.94
N ASP A 17 2.07 -10.36 -6.16
CA ASP A 17 3.50 -10.28 -6.44
C ASP A 17 4.17 -9.14 -5.68
N SER A 18 5.48 -9.22 -5.49
CA SER A 18 6.34 -8.22 -4.83
C SER A 18 7.33 -7.67 -5.86
N PRO A 19 6.91 -6.70 -6.70
CA PRO A 19 7.65 -6.32 -7.91
C PRO A 19 8.96 -5.58 -7.63
N LEU A 20 9.15 -5.00 -6.44
CA LEU A 20 10.37 -4.24 -6.15
C LEU A 20 11.46 -5.13 -5.55
N VAL A 21 11.12 -6.03 -4.64
CA VAL A 21 12.10 -6.84 -3.88
C VAL A 21 11.94 -8.35 -4.00
N GLY A 22 10.87 -8.82 -4.66
CA GLY A 22 10.52 -10.23 -4.80
C GLY A 22 9.98 -10.87 -3.51
N HIS A 23 9.51 -12.12 -3.64
CA HIS A 23 8.98 -12.87 -2.52
C HIS A 23 10.03 -13.14 -1.44
N LEU A 24 9.58 -13.28 -0.18
CA LEU A 24 10.46 -13.67 0.93
C LEU A 24 10.94 -15.12 0.82
N GLY A 25 10.15 -15.96 0.15
CA GLY A 25 10.26 -17.40 0.16
C GLY A 25 9.14 -18.06 -0.63
N ILE A 26 9.12 -19.38 -0.62
CA ILE A 26 8.05 -20.21 -1.20
C ILE A 26 7.57 -21.23 -0.17
N VAL A 27 6.39 -21.79 -0.39
CA VAL A 27 5.90 -22.96 0.35
C VAL A 27 5.82 -24.13 -0.62
N GLN A 28 6.46 -25.25 -0.27
CA GLN A 28 6.46 -26.47 -1.06
C GLN A 28 6.21 -27.65 -0.11
N ASP A 29 5.25 -28.52 -0.46
CA ASP A 29 4.86 -29.69 0.35
C ASP A 29 4.57 -29.36 1.83
N GLY A 30 3.95 -28.19 2.07
CA GLY A 30 3.63 -27.70 3.42
C GLY A 30 4.82 -27.11 4.19
N VAL A 31 6.02 -27.08 3.60
CA VAL A 31 7.24 -26.52 4.20
C VAL A 31 7.54 -25.13 3.63
N ALA A 32 7.74 -24.16 4.51
CA ALA A 32 8.12 -22.80 4.13
C ALA A 32 9.65 -22.68 3.99
N HIS A 33 10.10 -22.29 2.80
CA HIS A 33 11.51 -22.01 2.49
C HIS A 33 11.71 -20.50 2.32
N TYR A 34 12.49 -19.89 3.22
CA TYR A 34 12.78 -18.45 3.21
C TYR A 34 14.15 -18.15 2.61
N TYR A 35 14.21 -17.15 1.73
CA TYR A 35 15.43 -16.70 1.04
C TYR A 35 15.76 -15.23 1.33
N LYS A 36 14.79 -14.46 1.84
CA LYS A 36 14.94 -13.02 2.13
C LYS A 36 14.21 -12.62 3.40
N ALA A 37 14.64 -11.51 4.00
CA ALA A 37 13.98 -10.85 5.12
C ALA A 37 13.76 -9.35 4.81
N SER A 38 12.76 -8.72 5.44
CA SER A 38 12.57 -7.26 5.35
C SER A 38 13.64 -6.54 6.16
N THR A 39 14.27 -5.52 5.58
CA THR A 39 15.23 -4.65 6.27
C THR A 39 14.61 -3.32 6.72
N ARG A 40 13.38 -3.03 6.31
CA ARG A 40 12.60 -1.88 6.79
C ARG A 40 11.96 -2.23 8.14
N ARG A 41 12.02 -1.30 9.10
CA ARG A 41 11.34 -1.39 10.40
C ARG A 41 9.86 -1.76 10.21
N HIS A 42 9.38 -2.69 11.01
CA HIS A 42 8.00 -3.15 10.99
C HIS A 42 7.59 -3.70 12.37
N THR A 43 6.31 -4.01 12.52
CA THR A 43 5.74 -4.63 13.73
C THR A 43 6.17 -3.89 15.01
N LYS A 44 6.89 -4.56 15.91
CA LYS A 44 7.30 -4.02 17.23
C LYS A 44 8.39 -2.96 17.14
N GLU A 45 9.07 -2.85 16.00
CA GLU A 45 10.09 -1.83 15.74
C GLU A 45 9.50 -0.56 15.11
N SER A 46 8.19 -0.56 14.83
CA SER A 46 7.46 0.61 14.38
C SER A 46 7.29 1.62 15.50
N ILE A 47 7.33 2.91 15.17
CA ILE A 47 6.97 3.99 16.10
C ILE A 47 5.46 4.25 16.16
N PHE A 48 4.70 3.69 15.21
CA PHE A 48 3.26 3.89 15.13
C PHE A 48 2.55 3.01 16.14
N ASP A 49 1.78 3.64 17.01
CA ASP A 49 0.85 3.01 17.95
C ASP A 49 -0.57 3.49 17.64
N VAL A 50 -1.53 2.57 17.63
CA VAL A 50 -2.94 2.81 17.31
C VAL A 50 -3.89 2.36 18.42
N HIS A 51 -3.39 1.88 19.57
CA HIS A 51 -4.23 1.30 20.64
C HIS A 51 -5.29 2.28 21.16
N ASP A 52 -4.94 3.55 21.28
CA ASP A 52 -5.81 4.60 21.85
C ASP A 52 -6.47 5.48 20.77
N LEU A 53 -6.35 5.13 19.49
CA LEU A 53 -6.98 5.89 18.40
C LEU A 53 -8.44 5.46 18.21
N THR A 54 -9.34 6.44 18.26
CA THR A 54 -10.76 6.24 17.91
C THR A 54 -11.00 6.31 16.41
N GLU A 55 -10.16 7.04 15.68
CA GLU A 55 -10.20 7.18 14.23
C GLU A 55 -8.81 7.46 13.65
N LEU A 56 -8.63 7.18 12.36
CA LEU A 56 -7.42 7.51 11.61
C LEU A 56 -7.59 8.84 10.86
N PRO A 57 -6.52 9.62 10.65
CA PRO A 57 -6.57 10.80 9.79
C PRO A 57 -7.11 10.46 8.41
N ARG A 58 -8.01 11.29 7.89
CA ARG A 58 -8.64 11.08 6.59
C ARG A 58 -7.71 11.52 5.47
N VAL A 59 -7.13 10.53 4.80
CA VAL A 59 -6.26 10.72 3.64
C VAL A 59 -7.00 10.33 2.35
N VAL A 60 -6.99 11.21 1.35
CA VAL A 60 -7.65 10.99 0.04
C VAL A 60 -6.63 10.61 -1.03
N ILE A 61 -7.01 9.74 -1.97
CA ILE A 61 -6.21 9.40 -3.15
C ILE A 61 -6.86 10.02 -4.38
N LEU A 62 -6.10 10.76 -5.18
CA LEU A 62 -6.52 11.34 -6.46
C LEU A 62 -5.64 10.80 -7.58
N THR A 63 -6.26 10.13 -8.55
CA THR A 63 -5.57 9.66 -9.77
C THR A 63 -5.56 10.76 -10.82
N CYS A 64 -4.37 11.31 -11.08
CA CYS A 64 -4.12 12.32 -12.10
C CYS A 64 -4.06 11.68 -13.49
N TYR A 65 -4.55 12.42 -14.49
CA TYR A 65 -4.49 12.01 -15.90
C TYR A 65 -4.43 13.24 -16.81
N GLY A 66 -3.96 13.06 -18.05
CA GLY A 66 -3.84 14.15 -19.02
C GLY A 66 -5.21 14.74 -19.40
N GLY A 67 -5.32 16.07 -19.38
CA GLY A 67 -6.59 16.77 -19.64
C GLY A 67 -7.58 16.75 -18.49
N MET A 68 -7.14 16.40 -17.28
CA MET A 68 -7.96 16.53 -16.06
C MET A 68 -8.43 17.98 -15.87
N ASP A 69 -9.73 18.12 -15.58
CA ASP A 69 -10.36 19.39 -15.23
C ASP A 69 -9.97 19.82 -13.80
N ASP A 70 -9.74 21.11 -13.59
CA ASP A 70 -9.30 21.66 -12.30
C ASP A 70 -10.36 21.56 -11.21
N MET A 71 -11.65 21.45 -11.57
CA MET A 71 -12.74 21.24 -10.62
C MET A 71 -12.57 19.97 -9.80
N VAL A 72 -11.98 18.91 -10.37
CA VAL A 72 -11.79 17.62 -9.69
C VAL A 72 -10.85 17.75 -8.48
N PRO A 73 -9.57 18.17 -8.63
CA PRO A 73 -8.69 18.37 -7.48
C PRO A 73 -9.23 19.44 -6.52
N MET A 74 -9.86 20.50 -7.02
CA MET A 74 -10.42 21.55 -6.16
C MET A 74 -11.56 21.03 -5.28
N SER A 75 -12.42 20.13 -5.79
CA SER A 75 -13.47 19.50 -4.99
C SER A 75 -12.91 18.63 -3.86
N VAL A 76 -11.80 17.93 -4.10
CA VAL A 76 -11.14 17.10 -3.08
C VAL A 76 -10.55 17.99 -1.99
N VAL A 77 -9.84 19.06 -2.36
CA VAL A 77 -9.29 20.05 -1.42
C VAL A 77 -10.39 20.71 -0.59
N ALA A 78 -11.54 21.02 -1.19
CA ALA A 78 -12.69 21.60 -0.50
C ALA A 78 -13.26 20.68 0.60
N THR A 79 -13.02 19.37 0.54
CA THR A 79 -13.39 18.46 1.64
C THR A 79 -12.48 18.61 2.87
N ASN A 80 -11.36 19.34 2.78
CA ASN A 80 -10.35 19.53 3.84
C ASN A 80 -9.82 18.21 4.44
N PRO A 81 -9.20 17.31 3.64
CA PRO A 81 -8.62 16.07 4.14
C PRO A 81 -7.35 16.32 4.96
N ASP A 82 -7.04 15.42 5.88
CA ASP A 82 -5.80 15.46 6.68
C ASP A 82 -4.55 15.12 5.83
N GLY A 83 -4.76 14.51 4.67
CA GLY A 83 -3.70 14.26 3.68
C GLY A 83 -4.24 13.98 2.28
N LEU A 84 -3.40 14.18 1.27
CA LEU A 84 -3.70 13.93 -0.14
C LEU A 84 -2.56 13.16 -0.80
N ILE A 85 -2.88 12.03 -1.43
CA ILE A 85 -1.96 11.23 -2.25
C ILE A 85 -2.34 11.44 -3.72
N LEU A 86 -1.38 11.89 -4.52
CA LEU A 86 -1.53 12.00 -5.97
C LEU A 86 -0.90 10.78 -6.65
N THR A 87 -1.64 10.12 -7.53
CA THR A 87 -1.12 9.03 -8.38
C THR A 87 -1.24 9.45 -9.84
N GLY A 88 -0.12 9.72 -10.52
CA GLY A 88 -0.10 10.14 -11.93
C GLY A 88 0.30 9.05 -12.90
#